data_AF-A0A259N499-F1
#
_entry.id   AF-A0A259N499-F1
#
_cell.length_a   1.000
_cell.length_b   1.000
_cell.length_c   1.000
_cell.angle_alpha   90.00
_cell.angle_beta   90.00
_cell.angle_gamma   90.00
#
_symmetry.space_group_name_H-M   'P 1'
#
loop_
_entity.id
_entity.type
_entity.pdbx_description
1 polymer ?
#
loop_
_entity_poly.entity_id
_entity_poly.type
_entity_poly.pdbx_seq_one_letter_code
_entity_poly.pdbx_strand_id
1 'polypeptide(L)' 'QASKPIILAGGLDAGNVASAIRQVRPYAVDVSGGVEASKGIKDAGKICAFIRAVQSARCDGASCVAVN' A
#
# COMPACT_ATOMS: atom_id res chain seq x y z
N GLN A 1 11.67 -9.65 22.25
CA GLN A 1 10.33 -9.11 21.91
C GLN A 1 10.08 -9.43 20.45
N ALA A 2 9.15 -10.33 20.12
CA ALA A 2 8.85 -10.65 18.72
C ALA A 2 8.21 -9.43 18.06
N SER A 3 8.83 -8.91 16.99
CA SER A 3 8.26 -7.86 16.17
C SER A 3 6.94 -8.37 15.58
N LYS A 4 5.81 -7.84 16.05
CA LYS A 4 4.50 -8.22 15.52
C LYS A 4 4.36 -7.66 14.10
N PRO A 5 3.75 -8.42 13.16
CA PRO A 5 3.46 -7.89 11.84
C PRO A 5 2.51 -6.69 11.96
N ILE A 6 2.86 -5.58 11.30
CA ILE A 6 2.08 -4.34 11.28
C ILE A 6 1.35 -4.23 9.96
N ILE A 7 0.07 -3.84 10.01
CA ILE A 7 -0.72 -3.46 8.83
C ILE A 7 -0.84 -1.94 8.83
N LEU A 8 -0.44 -1.31 7.73
CA LEU A 8 -0.52 0.13 7.56
C LEU A 8 -1.79 0.50 6.79
N ALA A 9 -2.62 1.34 7.39
CA ALA A 9 -3.87 1.82 6.81
C ALA A 9 -4.00 3.33 7.03
N GLY A 10 -4.92 3.96 6.29
CA GLY A 10 -5.30 5.36 6.48
C GLY A 10 -4.76 6.29 5.40
N GLY A 11 -5.63 6.68 4.47
CA GLY A 11 -5.31 7.68 3.44
C GLY A 11 -4.22 7.25 2.46
N LEU A 12 -3.95 5.96 2.32
CA LEU A 12 -2.94 5.47 1.37
C LEU A 12 -3.41 5.60 -0.07
N ASP A 13 -2.54 6.07 -0.95
CA ASP A 13 -2.76 6.19 -2.38
C ASP A 13 -1.48 5.83 -3.17
N ALA A 14 -1.58 5.80 -4.50
CA ALA A 14 -0.45 5.45 -5.36
C ALA A 14 0.74 6.43 -5.27
N GLY A 15 0.52 7.66 -4.81
CA GLY A 15 1.56 8.68 -4.63
C GLY A 15 2.31 8.55 -3.30
N ASN A 16 1.66 8.07 -2.24
CA ASN A 16 2.25 8.01 -0.91
C ASN A 16 2.70 6.61 -0.46
N VAL A 17 2.09 5.53 -0.99
CA VAL A 17 2.25 4.17 -0.46
C VAL A 17 3.70 3.68 -0.52
N ALA A 18 4.44 4.04 -1.56
CA ALA A 18 5.83 3.62 -1.72
C ALA A 18 6.75 4.21 -0.63
N SER A 19 6.53 5.48 -0.28
CA SER A 19 7.28 6.14 0.80
C SER A 19 6.89 5.56 2.16
N ALA A 20 5.60 5.34 2.36
CA ALA A 20 5.06 4.78 3.59
C ALA A 20 5.60 3.36 3.87
N ILE A 21 5.67 2.51 2.84
CA ILE A 21 6.30 1.18 2.92
C ILE A 21 7.78 1.28 3.29
N ARG A 22 8.55 2.16 2.65
CA ARG A 22 9.98 2.32 2.94
C ARG A 22 10.26 2.78 4.38
N GLN A 23 9.41 3.66 4.92
CA GLN A 23 9.56 4.20 6.27
C GLN A 23 9.12 3.21 7.35
N VAL A 24 7.95 2.59 7.19
CA VAL A 24 7.31 1.77 8.23
C VAL A 24 7.71 0.29 8.12
N ARG A 25 8.06 -0.18 6.92
CA ARG A 25 8.27 -1.60 6.58
C ARG A 25 7.13 -2.49 7.09
N PRO A 26 5.87 -2.20 6.72
CA PRO A 26 4.73 -2.96 7.20
C PRO A 26 4.69 -4.34 6.56
N TYR A 27 3.98 -5.27 7.20
CA TYR A 27 3.66 -6.58 6.64
C TYR A 27 2.60 -6.46 5.53
N ALA A 28 1.64 -5.56 5.71
CA ALA A 28 0.59 -5.31 4.72
C ALA A 28 0.17 -3.83 4.70
N VAL A 29 -0.42 -3.40 3.58
CA VAL A 29 -1.11 -2.12 3.44
C VAL A 29 -2.58 -2.35 3.12
N ASP A 30 -3.46 -1.54 3.72
CA ASP A 30 -4.91 -1.60 3.51
C ASP A 30 -5.38 -0.31 2.84
N VAL A 31 -6.07 -0.43 1.70
CA VAL A 31 -6.56 0.72 0.93
C VAL A 31 -8.04 0.60 0.59
N SER A 32 -8.83 1.55 1.11
CA SER A 32 -10.24 1.71 0.77
C SER A 32 -10.45 2.91 -0.17
N GLY A 33 -10.48 4.13 0.37
CA GLY A 33 -10.80 5.35 -0.38
C GLY A 33 -9.73 5.81 -1.38
N GLY A 34 -8.45 5.48 -1.16
CA GLY A 34 -7.35 5.95 -2.02
C GLY A 34 -7.33 5.35 -3.43
N VAL A 35 -8.14 4.32 -3.68
CA VAL A 35 -8.35 3.71 -4.99
C VAL A 35 -9.75 3.97 -5.57
N GLU A 36 -10.53 4.85 -4.95
CA GLU A 36 -11.86 5.22 -5.43
C GLU A 36 -11.79 6.35 -6.48
N ALA A 37 -12.54 6.24 -7.57
CA ALA A 37 -12.80 7.35 -8.52
C ALA A 37 -13.78 8.37 -7.92
N SER A 38 -14.76 7.89 -7.15
CA SER A 38 -15.82 8.66 -6.50
C SER A 38 -16.33 7.84 -5.32
N LYS A 39 -17.00 8.45 -4.34
CA LYS A 39 -17.44 7.80 -3.10
C LYS A 39 -18.12 6.45 -3.37
N GLY A 40 -17.46 5.35 -3.00
CA GLY A 40 -17.95 3.97 -3.17
C GLY A 40 -17.74 3.35 -4.57
N ILE A 41 -17.09 4.04 -5.51
CA ILE A 41 -16.77 3.54 -6.85
C ILE A 41 -15.25 3.35 -6.94
N LYS A 42 -14.81 2.10 -6.94
CA LYS A 42 -13.39 1.75 -7.13
C LYS A 42 -12.96 1.95 -8.58
N ASP A 43 -11.82 2.59 -8.77
CA ASP A 43 -11.21 2.82 -10.09
C ASP A 43 -10.12 1.77 -10.36
N ALA A 44 -10.30 0.96 -11.40
CA ALA A 44 -9.33 -0.07 -11.76
C ALA A 44 -7.95 0.52 -12.10
N GLY A 45 -7.90 1.72 -12.68
CA GLY A 45 -6.65 2.43 -12.97
C GLY A 45 -5.91 2.83 -11.70
N LYS A 46 -6.62 3.36 -10.70
CA LYS A 46 -6.04 3.69 -9.39
C LYS A 46 -5.60 2.45 -8.62
N ILE A 47 -6.37 1.36 -8.67
CA ILE A 47 -5.96 0.07 -8.08
C ILE A 47 -4.65 -0.41 -8.73
N CYS A 48 -4.58 -0.43 -10.05
CA CYS A 48 -3.37 -0.82 -10.78
C CYS A 48 -2.19 0.10 -10.45
N ALA A 49 -2.40 1.42 -10.39
CA ALA A 49 -1.38 2.38 -10.01
C ALA A 49 -0.88 2.14 -8.57
N PHE A 50 -1.79 1.85 -7.64
CA PHE A 50 -1.46 1.54 -6.26
C PHE A 50 -0.63 0.27 -6.15
N ILE A 51 -1.06 -0.83 -6.78
CA ILE A 51 -0.34 -2.10 -6.80
C ILE A 51 1.04 -1.95 -7.43
N ARG A 52 1.19 -1.13 -8.48
CA ARG A 52 2.50 -0.81 -9.08
C ARG A 52 3.40 -0.02 -8.13
N ALA A 53 2.85 0.97 -7.41
CA ALA A 53 3.58 1.75 -6.42
C ALA A 53 4.03 0.89 -5.21
N VAL A 54 3.19 -0.05 -4.78
CA VAL A 54 3.58 -1.03 -3.75
C VAL A 54 4.71 -1.93 -4.24
N GLN A 55 4.64 -2.44 -5.47
CA GLN A 55 5.67 -3.30 -6.03
C GLN A 55 7.00 -2.55 -6.24
N SER A 56 6.98 -1.30 -6.70
CA SER A 56 8.20 -0.51 -6.88
C SER A 56 8.92 -0.25 -5.56
N ALA A 57 8.20 -0.21 -4.44
CA ALA A 57 8.79 -0.10 -3.11
C ALA A 57 9.46 -1.39 -2.60
N ARG A 58 9.20 -2.56 -3.21
CA ARG A 58 9.77 -3.85 -2.78
C ARG A 58 11.12 -4.19 -3.43
N CYS A 59 11.57 -3.44 -4.44
CA CYS A 59 12.84 -3.71 -5.13
C CYS A 59 14.09 -3.51 -4.25
N ASP A 60 13.97 -2.97 -3.04
CA ASP A 60 15.10 -2.76 -2.12
C ASP A 60 15.45 -3.99 -1.24
N GLY A 61 14.82 -5.15 -1.50
CA GLY A 61 15.18 -6.42 -0.85
C GLY A 61 14.11 -6.96 0.12
N ALA A 62 13.48 -8.06 -0.30
CA ALA A 62 12.87 -9.10 0.54
C ALA A 62 11.65 -8.77 1.45
N SER A 63 11.08 -7.57 1.45
CA SER A 63 9.81 -7.32 2.16
C SER A 63 8.61 -7.56 1.25
N CYS A 64 7.89 -8.66 1.46
CA CYS A 64 6.62 -8.91 0.78
C CYS A 64 5.47 -8.17 1.50
N VAL A 65 5.17 -6.93 1.11
CA VAL A 65 3.99 -6.18 1.61
C VAL A 65 2.68 -6.67 0.98
N ALA A 66 1.80 -7.34 1.71
CA ALA A 66 0.48 -7.68 1.18
C ALA A 66 -0.40 -6.43 0.97
N VAL A 67 -1.31 -6.44 -0.01
CA VAL A 67 -2.30 -5.38 -0.22
C VAL A 67 -3.68 -5.95 0.07
N ASN A 68 -4.44 -5.28 0.94
CA ASN A 68 -5.84 -5.60 1.27
C ASN A 68 -6.79 -4.49 0.79
#